data_AF-A0A6N1XCN7-F1
#
_entry.id   AF-A0A6N1XCN7-F1
#
_cell.length_a   1.000
_cell.length_b   1.000
_cell.length_c   1.000
_cell.angle_alpha   90.00
_cell.angle_beta   90.00
_cell.angle_gamma   90.00
#
_symmetry.space_group_name_H-M   'P 1'
#
loop_
_entity.id
_entity.type
_entity.pdbx_description
1 polymer ?
#
loop_
_entity_poly.entity_id
_entity_poly.type
_entity_poly.pdbx_seq_one_letter_code
_entity_poly.pdbx_strand_id
1 'polypeptide(L)'
;MPRFTLSADAFGDRFILGDLPLPRPARGYAVQMLDTDTLLDRNSGNFLPVRASGLDGLFATFDDAFNAASNWVEAHCEASADHRLAIVPAGFDDVLQRHVLIYGVLCGQP
;
A
#
# COMPACT_ATOMS: atom_id res chain seq x y z
N MET A 1 -0.73 -22.13 -10.72
CA MET A 1 -1.64 -21.06 -10.27
C MET A 1 -1.80 -20.08 -11.42
N PRO A 2 -3.01 -19.57 -11.70
CA PRO A 2 -3.20 -18.63 -12.79
C PRO A 2 -2.43 -17.35 -12.45
N ARG A 3 -1.50 -16.96 -13.32
CA ARG A 3 -0.83 -15.67 -13.24
C ARG A 3 -1.88 -14.63 -13.64
N PHE A 4 -2.41 -13.88 -12.69
CA PHE A 4 -3.37 -12.84 -13.02
C PHE A 4 -2.64 -11.77 -13.85
N THR A 5 -3.20 -11.41 -15.01
CA THR A 5 -2.68 -10.26 -15.76
C THR A 5 -3.29 -9.01 -15.14
N LEU A 6 -2.58 -8.43 -14.17
CA LEU A 6 -2.96 -7.17 -13.54
C LEU A 6 -2.64 -6.01 -14.48
N SER A 7 -3.54 -5.05 -14.58
CA SER A 7 -3.29 -3.80 -15.30
C SER A 7 -2.21 -2.97 -14.59
N ALA A 8 -1.53 -2.10 -15.31
CA ALA A 8 -0.49 -1.23 -14.75
C ALA A 8 -1.02 -0.24 -13.69
N ASP A 9 -2.33 0.03 -13.73
CA ASP A 9 -3.08 0.88 -12.80
C ASP A 9 -3.95 0.08 -11.81
N ALA A 10 -3.73 -1.25 -11.69
CA ALA A 10 -4.57 -2.12 -10.86
C ALA A 10 -4.66 -1.67 -9.39
N PHE A 11 -3.62 -1.00 -8.88
CA PHE A 11 -3.56 -0.51 -7.50
C PHE A 11 -3.57 1.03 -7.43
N GLY A 12 -4.08 1.68 -8.47
CA GLY A 12 -4.03 3.13 -8.66
C GLY A 12 -2.96 3.57 -9.66
N ASP A 13 -3.03 4.84 -10.07
CA ASP A 13 -2.09 5.43 -11.01
C ASP A 13 -0.67 5.45 -10.45
N ARG A 14 0.31 5.24 -11.33
CA ARG A 14 1.72 5.36 -10.96
C ARG A 14 2.08 6.82 -10.69
N PHE A 15 2.75 7.07 -9.56
CA PHE A 15 3.20 8.41 -9.16
C PHE A 15 4.62 8.43 -8.61
N ILE A 16 5.25 9.61 -8.63
CA ILE A 16 6.55 9.89 -8.05
C ILE A 16 6.35 10.75 -6.80
N LEU A 17 6.87 10.31 -5.65
CA LEU A 17 6.66 10.99 -4.37
C LEU A 17 7.08 12.48 -4.37
N GLY A 18 8.17 12.79 -5.07
CA GLY A 18 8.71 14.16 -5.16
C GLY A 18 7.85 15.13 -5.97
N ASP A 19 6.99 14.61 -6.85
CA ASP A 19 6.16 15.42 -7.74
C ASP A 19 4.75 15.65 -7.18
N LEU A 20 4.40 14.97 -6.09
CA LEU A 20 3.09 15.09 -5.46
C LEU A 20 3.05 16.32 -4.55
N PRO A 21 1.97 17.14 -4.59
CA PRO A 21 1.77 18.25 -3.68
C PRO A 21 1.32 17.74 -2.30
N LEU A 22 2.20 17.02 -1.62
CA LEU A 22 1.89 16.37 -0.35
C LEU A 22 1.87 17.39 0.78
N PRO A 23 0.89 17.30 1.71
CA PRO A 23 0.87 18.14 2.90
C PRO A 23 2.02 17.81 3.88
N ARG A 24 2.64 16.63 3.72
CA ARG A 24 3.77 16.14 4.52
C ARG A 24 4.70 15.30 3.62
N PRO A 25 6.03 15.30 3.86
CA PRO A 25 6.93 14.48 3.07
C PRO A 25 6.62 12.99 3.24
N ALA A 26 6.43 12.30 2.12
CA ALA A 26 6.42 10.85 2.09
C ALA A 26 7.83 10.28 2.26
N ARG A 27 7.93 9.12 2.91
CA ARG A 27 9.17 8.35 3.00
C ARG A 27 9.20 7.16 2.07
N GLY A 28 8.04 6.74 1.58
CA GLY A 28 7.92 5.62 0.67
C GLY A 28 6.49 5.42 0.17
N TYR A 29 6.31 4.29 -0.49
CA TYR A 29 5.04 3.78 -0.99
C TYR A 29 4.52 2.72 -0.03
N ALA A 30 3.22 2.68 0.24
CA ALA A 30 2.61 1.63 1.04
C ALA A 30 1.45 1.00 0.28
N VAL A 31 1.23 -0.29 0.47
CA VAL A 31 0.05 -1.00 -0.05
C VAL A 31 -1.01 -0.98 1.04
N GLN A 32 -2.06 -0.21 0.84
CA GLN A 32 -3.18 -0.09 1.77
C GLN A 32 -4.33 -0.98 1.32
N MET A 33 -4.98 -1.65 2.28
CA MET A 33 -6.29 -2.25 2.05
C MET A 33 -7.38 -1.17 2.20
N LEU A 34 -8.15 -0.97 1.14
CA LEU A 34 -9.22 0.04 1.08
C LEU A 34 -10.22 -0.16 2.21
N ASP A 35 -10.84 0.93 2.65
CA ASP A 35 -11.77 1.00 3.79
C ASP A 35 -11.15 0.68 5.17
N THR A 36 -9.84 0.39 5.23
CA THR A 36 -9.15 0.07 6.48
C THR A 36 -7.90 0.93 6.68
N ASP A 37 -7.45 1.06 7.92
CA ASP A 37 -6.17 1.70 8.26
C ASP A 37 -5.02 0.67 8.30
N THR A 38 -5.08 -0.37 7.46
CA THR A 38 -4.08 -1.43 7.43
C THR A 38 -3.18 -1.32 6.22
N LEU A 39 -1.90 -1.68 6.42
CA LEU A 39 -0.87 -1.72 5.38
C LEU A 39 -0.29 -3.13 5.26
N LEU A 40 0.09 -3.50 4.04
CA LEU A 40 0.80 -4.75 3.79
C LEU A 40 2.18 -4.67 4.43
N ASP A 41 2.41 -5.53 5.41
CA ASP A 41 3.70 -5.70 6.06
C ASP A 41 4.62 -6.54 5.18
N ARG A 42 5.81 -6.04 4.87
CA ARG A 42 6.75 -6.71 3.97
C ARG A 42 7.30 -8.02 4.54
N ASN A 43 7.38 -8.11 5.87
CA ASN A 43 8.06 -9.20 6.55
C ASN A 43 7.16 -10.42 6.68
N SER A 44 5.89 -10.19 7.02
CA SER A 44 4.90 -11.23 7.25
C SER A 44 3.97 -11.47 6.06
N GLY A 45 3.88 -10.53 5.11
CA GLY A 45 2.92 -10.60 4.00
C GLY A 45 1.46 -10.40 4.44
N ASN A 46 1.23 -9.95 5.68
CA ASN A 46 -0.10 -9.70 6.23
C ASN A 46 -0.42 -8.21 6.29
N PHE A 47 -1.70 -7.87 6.29
CA PHE A 47 -2.15 -6.52 6.57
C PHE A 47 -2.14 -6.24 8.08
N LEU A 48 -1.35 -5.26 8.51
CA LEU A 48 -1.29 -4.82 9.90
C LEU A 48 -1.79 -3.38 10.04
N PRO A 49 -2.45 -3.02 11.15
CA PRO A 49 -2.85 -1.63 11.41
C PRO A 49 -1.64 -0.69 11.38
N VAL A 50 -1.81 0.54 10.88
CA VAL A 50 -0.74 1.57 10.83
C VAL A 50 -0.12 1.88 12.20
N ARG A 51 -0.85 1.58 13.27
CA ARG A 51 -0.43 1.76 14.67
C ARG A 51 0.27 0.53 15.26
N ALA A 52 0.38 -0.57 14.51
CA ALA A 52 1.03 -1.78 14.99
C ALA A 52 2.52 -1.55 15.19
N SER A 53 3.01 -1.85 16.39
CA SER A 53 4.43 -1.83 16.70
C SER A 53 5.15 -2.90 15.87
N GLY A 54 6.06 -2.49 15.00
CA GLY A 54 6.83 -3.41 14.16
C GLY A 54 6.26 -3.66 12.76
N LEU A 55 5.18 -2.98 12.37
CA LEU A 55 4.80 -2.90 10.95
C LEU A 55 5.97 -2.33 10.14
N ASP A 56 6.31 -3.00 9.05
CA ASP A 56 7.26 -2.55 8.04
C ASP A 56 6.57 -2.50 6.66
N GLY A 57 5.84 -1.41 6.41
CA GLY A 57 4.96 -1.27 5.25
C GLY A 57 5.41 -0.24 4.20
N LEU A 58 6.63 0.29 4.29
CA LEU A 58 7.13 1.35 3.40
C LEU A 58 8.07 0.82 2.31
N PHE A 59 7.58 0.61 1.10
CA PHE A 59 8.39 0.28 -0.06
C PHE A 59 9.16 1.50 -0.60
N ALA A 60 10.39 1.27 -1.08
CA ALA A 60 11.26 2.33 -1.60
C ALA A 60 10.77 2.87 -2.95
N THR A 61 10.16 2.01 -3.77
CA THR A 61 9.67 2.36 -5.10
C THR A 61 8.21 1.92 -5.29
N PHE A 62 7.52 2.55 -6.25
CA PHE A 62 6.18 2.12 -6.65
C PHE A 62 6.19 0.69 -7.19
N ASP A 63 7.24 0.31 -7.94
CA ASP A 63 7.36 -1.03 -8.52
C ASP A 63 7.50 -2.12 -7.44
N ASP A 64 8.23 -1.84 -6.36
CA ASP A 64 8.33 -2.76 -5.23
C ASP A 64 6.98 -2.96 -4.53
N ALA A 65 6.23 -1.86 -4.32
CA ALA A 65 4.89 -1.91 -3.77
C ALA A 65 3.92 -2.67 -4.69
N PHE A 66 4.00 -2.44 -6.00
CA PHE A 66 3.20 -3.11 -7.02
C PHE A 66 3.47 -4.62 -7.01
N ASN A 67 4.73 -5.02 -7.04
CA ASN A 67 5.11 -6.43 -6.98
C ASN A 67 4.61 -7.11 -5.70
N ALA A 68 4.74 -6.45 -4.55
CA ALA A 68 4.24 -6.97 -3.27
C ALA A 68 2.70 -7.13 -3.27
N ALA A 69 1.98 -6.13 -3.78
CA ALA A 69 0.53 -6.19 -3.93
C ALA A 69 0.11 -7.31 -4.90
N SER A 70 0.74 -7.42 -6.07
CA SER A 70 0.49 -8.49 -7.04
C SER A 70 0.67 -9.87 -6.43
N ASN A 71 1.77 -10.09 -5.70
CA ASN A 71 2.02 -11.36 -5.01
C ASN A 71 0.94 -11.66 -3.97
N TRP A 72 0.47 -10.66 -3.24
CA TRP A 72 -0.60 -10.83 -2.26
C TRP A 72 -1.93 -11.22 -2.94
N VAL A 73 -2.29 -10.54 -4.04
CA VAL A 73 -3.49 -10.83 -4.83
C VAL A 73 -3.46 -12.25 -5.40
N GLU A 74 -2.32 -12.65 -5.98
CA GLU A 74 -2.16 -14.02 -6.51
C GLU A 74 -2.32 -15.10 -5.43
N ALA A 75 -1.93 -14.79 -4.19
CA ALA A 75 -2.00 -15.73 -3.07
C ALA A 75 -3.37 -15.77 -2.37
N HIS A 76 -4.13 -14.67 -2.37
CA HIS A 76 -5.32 -14.52 -1.52
C HIS A 76 -6.63 -14.26 -2.27
N CYS A 77 -6.59 -13.85 -3.53
CA CYS A 77 -7.79 -13.52 -4.30
C CYS A 77 -8.10 -14.59 -5.35
N GLU A 78 -9.38 -14.92 -5.49
CA GLU A 78 -9.86 -15.78 -6.58
C GLU A 78 -9.97 -15.02 -7.91
N ALA A 79 -10.19 -13.70 -7.85
CA ALA A 79 -10.27 -12.81 -9.00
C ALA A 79 -9.45 -11.52 -8.78
N SER A 80 -8.81 -11.04 -9.84
CA SER A 80 -7.99 -9.83 -9.80
C SER A 80 -8.76 -8.53 -9.59
N ALA A 81 -10.10 -8.53 -9.67
CA ALA A 81 -10.91 -7.35 -9.41
C ALA A 81 -11.30 -7.18 -7.93
N ASP A 82 -11.14 -8.23 -7.10
CA ASP A 82 -11.67 -8.26 -5.74
C ASP A 82 -10.67 -7.80 -4.67
N HIS A 83 -9.45 -7.40 -5.06
CA HIS A 83 -8.36 -7.22 -4.10
C HIS A 83 -8.53 -6.04 -3.13
N ARG A 84 -9.27 -4.99 -3.50
CA ARG A 84 -9.48 -3.78 -2.67
C ARG A 84 -8.16 -3.22 -2.09
N LEU A 85 -7.15 -3.12 -2.93
CA LEU A 85 -5.81 -2.65 -2.56
C LEU A 85 -5.49 -1.38 -3.35
N ALA A 86 -4.79 -0.45 -2.71
CA ALA A 86 -4.25 0.75 -3.36
C ALA A 86 -2.82 1.02 -2.90
N ILE A 87 -1.98 1.48 -3.81
CA ILE A 87 -0.64 1.98 -3.50
C ILE A 87 -0.75 3.47 -3.18
N VAL A 88 -0.30 3.85 -1.99
CA VAL A 88 -0.43 5.20 -1.46
C VAL A 88 0.92 5.76 -1.00
N PRO A 89 1.14 7.08 -1.07
CA PRO A 89 2.28 7.68 -0.43
C PRO A 89 2.10 7.60 1.09
N ALA A 90 3.13 7.12 1.77
CA ALA A 90 3.11 6.97 3.22
C ALA A 90 4.39 7.52 3.86
N GLY A 91 4.25 7.94 5.12
CA GLY A 91 5.34 8.39 5.96
C GLY A 91 5.55 7.46 7.15
N PHE A 92 6.68 7.65 7.82
CA PHE A 92 6.93 7.09 9.14
C PHE A 92 7.20 8.25 10.09
N ASP A 93 6.49 8.26 11.22
CA ASP A 93 6.68 9.23 12.29
C ASP A 93 7.70 8.66 13.28
N ASP A 94 8.91 9.21 13.31
CA ASP A 94 9.97 8.75 14.20
C ASP A 94 9.71 9.08 15.67
N VAL A 95 8.85 10.06 15.97
CA VAL A 95 8.54 10.43 17.36
C VAL A 95 7.53 9.46 17.93
N LEU A 96 6.50 9.12 17.15
CA LEU A 96 5.44 8.18 17.54
C LEU A 96 5.73 6.73 17.14
N GLN A 97 6.84 6.47 16.44
CA GLN A 97 7.29 5.15 15.97
C GLN A 97 6.19 4.37 15.22
N ARG A 98 5.50 5.04 14.29
CA ARG A 98 4.35 4.47 13.56
C ARG A 98 4.23 4.98 12.13
N HIS A 99 3.50 4.22 11.31
CA HIS A 99 3.18 4.59 9.93
C HIS A 99 2.13 5.69 9.88
N VAL A 100 2.22 6.56 8.87
CA VAL A 100 1.28 7.65 8.62
C VAL A 100 0.80 7.58 7.18
N LEU A 101 -0.51 7.39 7.00
CA LEU A 101 -1.17 7.54 5.70
C LEU A 101 -1.30 9.03 5.40
N ILE A 102 -0.68 9.51 4.33
CA ILE A 102 -0.64 10.95 4.03
C ILE A 102 -2.01 11.45 3.57
N TYR A 103 -2.74 10.62 2.83
CA TYR A 103 -4.10 10.91 2.39
C TYR A 103 -5.18 10.29 3.30
N GLY A 104 -4.80 9.73 4.45
CA GLY A 104 -5.72 8.99 5.30
C GLY A 104 -6.17 7.67 4.69
N VAL A 105 -7.28 7.13 5.19
CA VAL A 105 -7.85 5.88 4.69
C VAL A 105 -8.58 6.14 3.38
N LEU A 106 -8.11 5.53 2.28
CA LEU A 106 -8.86 5.54 1.03
C LEU A 106 -10.09 4.64 1.12
N CYS A 107 -11.25 5.18 0.73
CA CYS A 107 -12.49 4.43 0.62
C CYS A 107 -12.52 3.63 -0.69
N GLY A 108 -13.04 2.39 -0.64
CA GLY A 108 -13.24 1.53 -1.80
C GLY A 108 -14.47 1.90 -2.65
N GLN A 109 -15.24 2.91 -2.22
CA GLN A 109 -16.38 3.47 -2.95
C GLN A 109 -16.26 5.00 -2.99
N PRO A 110 -16.54 5.63 -4.15
CA PRO A 110 -16.56 7.09 -4.30
C PRO A 110 -17.71 7.77 -3.56
#